data_AF-H8FRI9-F1
#
_entry.id   AF-H8FRI9-F1
#
_cell.length_a   1.000
_cell.length_b   1.000
_cell.length_c   1.000
_cell.angle_alpha   90.00
_cell.angle_beta   90.00
_cell.angle_gamma   90.00
#
_symmetry.space_group_name_H-M   'P 1'
#
loop_
_entity.id
_entity.type
_entity.pdbx_description
1 polymer ?
#
loop_
_entity_poly.entity_id
_entity_poly.type
_entity_poly.pdbx_seq_one_letter_code
_entity_poly.pdbx_strand_id
1 'polypeptide(L)'
;MPDLLDKTNTASGVWADTAYRSEKNEAFMAKNGFVSKVHRKKPKGKPMPERTRKANALKSMVRSKIEHVFAHQKGPMAAIVRTIGKARAETKIGLINLAYNMRRFMWLERRRAPA
;
A
#
# COMPACT_ATOMS: atom_id res chain seq x y z
N MET A 1 4.55 -5.02 -12.59
CA MET A 1 4.70 -6.09 -11.58
C MET A 1 6.08 -6.73 -11.64
N PRO A 2 6.61 -7.14 -12.82
CA PRO A 2 7.92 -7.79 -12.88
C PRO A 2 9.06 -6.97 -12.25
N ASP A 3 9.10 -5.67 -12.49
CA ASP A 3 10.15 -4.79 -11.96
C ASP A 3 9.85 -4.25 -10.55
N LEU A 4 8.73 -4.65 -9.95
CA LEU A 4 8.28 -4.19 -8.64
C LEU A 4 8.42 -5.27 -7.56
N LEU A 5 8.33 -6.54 -7.94
CA LEU A 5 8.36 -7.67 -7.01
C LEU A 5 9.77 -8.24 -6.91
N ASP A 6 10.31 -8.20 -5.70
CA ASP A 6 11.64 -8.70 -5.38
C ASP A 6 11.56 -10.11 -4.78
N LYS A 7 12.30 -11.06 -5.38
CA LYS A 7 12.35 -12.46 -4.92
C LYS A 7 13.22 -12.67 -3.68
N THR A 8 14.08 -11.71 -3.35
CA THR A 8 14.87 -11.74 -2.12
C THR A 8 14.06 -11.33 -0.89
N ASN A 9 12.86 -10.78 -1.10
CA ASN A 9 11.93 -10.47 -0.01
C ASN A 9 11.46 -11.75 0.69
N THR A 10 11.56 -11.77 2.02
CA THR A 10 11.18 -12.92 2.86
C THR A 10 9.67 -13.17 2.90
N ALA A 11 8.84 -12.19 2.53
CA ALA A 11 7.40 -12.33 2.45
C ALA A 11 6.91 -12.61 1.03
N SER A 12 6.15 -13.69 0.85
CA SER A 12 5.55 -14.06 -0.44
C SER A 12 4.23 -13.33 -0.76
N GLY A 13 3.61 -12.67 0.22
CA GLY A 13 2.30 -12.04 0.07
C GLY A 13 2.36 -10.71 -0.68
N VAL A 14 1.70 -10.62 -1.83
CA VAL A 14 1.63 -9.39 -2.65
C VAL A 14 0.31 -8.65 -2.40
N TRP A 15 0.40 -7.52 -1.72
CA TRP A 15 -0.74 -6.67 -1.38
C TRP A 15 -0.89 -5.54 -2.39
N ALA A 16 -2.04 -5.50 -3.07
CA ALA A 16 -2.30 -4.47 -4.07
C ALA A 16 -3.80 -4.20 -4.22
N ASP A 17 -4.13 -3.07 -4.84
CA ASP A 17 -5.50 -2.74 -5.22
C ASP A 17 -5.97 -3.52 -6.46
N THR A 18 -7.27 -3.43 -6.73
CA THR A 18 -7.94 -4.16 -7.81
C THR A 18 -7.37 -3.88 -9.20
N ALA A 19 -6.81 -2.70 -9.47
CA ALA A 19 -6.24 -2.34 -10.78
C ALA A 19 -5.03 -3.22 -11.14
N TYR A 20 -4.34 -3.77 -10.14
CA TYR A 20 -3.24 -4.70 -10.36
C TYR A 20 -3.68 -6.14 -10.61
N ARG A 21 -4.98 -6.45 -10.52
CA ARG A 21 -5.52 -7.82 -10.65
C ARG A 21 -5.76 -8.24 -12.11
N SER A 22 -4.81 -7.98 -13.00
CA SER A 22 -4.85 -8.52 -14.36
C SER A 22 -4.44 -9.99 -14.39
N GLU A 23 -4.93 -10.74 -15.38
CA GLU A 23 -4.54 -12.15 -15.57
C GLU A 23 -3.04 -12.31 -15.73
N LYS A 24 -2.40 -11.41 -16.50
CA LYS A 24 -0.94 -11.37 -16.65
C LYS A 24 -0.21 -11.22 -15.30
N ASN A 25 -0.69 -10.36 -14.41
CA ASN A 25 -0.08 -10.17 -13.10
C ASN A 25 -0.32 -11.36 -12.16
N GLU A 26 -1.53 -11.94 -12.17
CA GLU A 26 -1.85 -13.13 -11.38
C GLU A 26 -1.03 -14.34 -11.83
N ALA A 27 -0.90 -14.57 -13.15
CA ALA A 27 -0.05 -15.60 -13.71
C ALA A 27 1.44 -15.38 -13.37
N PHE A 28 1.92 -14.13 -13.45
CA PHE A 28 3.28 -13.79 -13.04
C PHE A 28 3.52 -14.09 -11.56
N MET A 29 2.60 -13.69 -10.67
CA MET A 29 2.72 -13.96 -9.24
C MET A 29 2.77 -15.47 -8.96
N ALA A 30 1.83 -16.23 -9.54
CA ALA A 30 1.78 -17.69 -9.37
C ALA A 30 3.07 -18.37 -9.87
N LYS A 31 3.56 -18.01 -11.06
CA LYS A 31 4.78 -18.56 -11.65
C LYS A 31 6.04 -18.30 -10.80
N ASN A 32 6.05 -17.20 -10.04
CA ASN A 32 7.20 -16.78 -9.25
C ASN A 32 7.05 -17.06 -7.74
N GLY A 33 6.04 -17.86 -7.33
CA GLY A 33 5.87 -18.27 -5.93
C GLY A 33 5.24 -17.19 -5.02
N PHE A 34 4.68 -16.13 -5.59
CA PHE A 34 4.01 -15.08 -4.84
C PHE A 34 2.54 -15.42 -4.56
N VAL A 35 2.06 -15.04 -3.36
CA VAL A 35 0.67 -15.21 -2.93
C VAL A 35 -0.11 -13.92 -3.18
N SER A 36 -1.03 -13.94 -4.15
CA SER A 36 -1.89 -12.79 -4.46
C SER A 36 -2.81 -12.42 -3.28
N LYS A 37 -2.54 -11.27 -2.65
CA LYS A 37 -3.44 -10.56 -1.75
C LYS A 37 -4.09 -9.35 -2.44
N VAL A 38 -4.15 -9.37 -3.77
CA VAL A 38 -4.74 -8.29 -4.57
C VAL A 38 -6.27 -8.28 -4.42
N HIS A 39 -6.89 -7.10 -4.33
CA HIS A 39 -8.34 -6.97 -4.16
C HIS A 39 -9.12 -7.45 -5.40
N ARG A 40 -10.31 -8.04 -5.18
CA ARG A 40 -11.22 -8.41 -6.29
C ARG A 40 -12.22 -7.30 -6.57
N LYS A 41 -12.46 -7.02 -7.86
CA LYS A 41 -13.46 -6.05 -8.31
C LYS A 41 -14.87 -6.53 -7.99
N LYS A 42 -15.76 -5.61 -7.61
CA LYS A 42 -17.21 -5.88 -7.56
C LYS A 42 -17.73 -6.13 -8.99
N PRO A 43 -18.55 -7.16 -9.22
CA PRO A 43 -19.18 -7.37 -10.53
C PRO A 43 -20.11 -6.20 -10.89
N LYS A 44 -20.21 -5.85 -12.19
CA LYS A 44 -21.10 -4.79 -12.66
C LYS A 44 -22.56 -5.22 -12.45
N GLY A 45 -23.37 -4.34 -11.86
CA GLY A 45 -24.81 -4.56 -11.68
C GLY A 45 -25.21 -5.65 -10.67
N LYS A 46 -24.25 -6.24 -9.93
CA LYS A 46 -24.53 -7.30 -8.94
C LYS A 46 -23.86 -7.00 -7.59
N PRO A 47 -24.41 -7.49 -6.47
CA PRO A 47 -23.72 -7.44 -5.19
C PRO A 47 -22.41 -8.25 -5.24
N MET A 48 -21.46 -7.91 -4.37
CA MET A 48 -20.24 -8.68 -4.24
C MET A 48 -20.56 -10.03 -3.58
N PRO A 49 -20.11 -11.17 -4.14
CA PRO A 49 -20.29 -12.47 -3.50
C PRO A 49 -19.75 -12.48 -2.07
N GLU A 50 -20.48 -13.09 -1.14
CA GLU A 50 -20.18 -13.00 0.29
C GLU A 50 -18.75 -13.45 0.64
N ARG A 51 -18.30 -14.56 0.05
CA ARG A 51 -16.93 -15.07 0.22
C ARG A 51 -15.89 -14.06 -0.25
N THR A 52 -16.13 -13.39 -1.38
CA THR A 52 -15.23 -12.36 -1.91
C THR A 52 -15.25 -11.11 -1.05
N ARG A 53 -16.42 -10.72 -0.54
CA ARG A 53 -16.57 -9.60 0.39
C ARG A 53 -15.77 -9.81 1.66
N LYS A 54 -15.90 -10.98 2.31
CA LYS A 54 -15.12 -11.36 3.49
C LYS A 54 -13.61 -11.35 3.20
N ALA A 55 -13.19 -11.94 2.08
CA ALA A 55 -11.78 -11.96 1.68
C ALA A 55 -11.21 -10.56 1.41
N ASN A 56 -11.98 -9.67 0.77
CA ASN A 56 -11.58 -8.28 0.57
C ASN A 56 -11.55 -7.51 1.90
N ALA A 57 -12.48 -7.76 2.82
CA ALA A 57 -12.49 -7.12 4.14
C ALA A 57 -11.21 -7.45 4.95
N LEU A 58 -10.80 -8.73 4.97
CA LEU A 58 -9.54 -9.14 5.57
C LEU A 58 -8.33 -8.44 4.92
N LYS A 59 -8.37 -8.22 3.60
CA LYS A 59 -7.31 -7.48 2.91
C LYS A 59 -7.31 -5.99 3.25
N SER A 60 -8.49 -5.40 3.37
CA SER A 60 -8.66 -4.01 3.78
C SER A 60 -8.12 -3.75 5.19
N MET A 61 -8.24 -4.72 6.12
CA MET A 61 -7.68 -4.57 7.48
C MET A 61 -6.15 -4.38 7.49
N VAL A 62 -5.43 -5.00 6.55
CA VAL A 62 -3.99 -4.79 6.40
C VAL A 62 -3.70 -3.48 5.69
N ARG A 63 -4.45 -3.19 4.63
CA ARG A 63 -4.30 -1.99 3.80
C ARG A 63 -4.57 -0.70 4.59
N SER A 64 -5.53 -0.69 5.51
CA SER A 64 -5.88 0.50 6.31
C SER A 64 -4.69 1.03 7.12
N LYS A 65 -3.77 0.16 7.55
CA LYS A 65 -2.53 0.54 8.25
C LYS A 65 -1.63 1.42 7.38
N ILE A 66 -1.62 1.19 6.06
CA ILE A 66 -0.86 1.99 5.10
C ILE A 66 -1.66 3.23 4.70
N GLU A 67 -2.98 3.12 4.53
CA GLU A 67 -3.84 4.27 4.20
C GLU A 67 -3.77 5.37 5.26
N HIS A 68 -3.59 5.01 6.52
CA HIS A 68 -3.36 5.98 7.59
C HIS A 68 -2.13 6.87 7.35
N VAL A 69 -1.04 6.32 6.78
CA VAL A 69 0.16 7.10 6.40
C VAL A 69 -0.22 8.15 5.38
N PHE A 70 -0.91 7.74 4.31
CA PHE A 70 -1.34 8.66 3.25
C PHE A 70 -2.34 9.71 3.75
N ALA A 71 -3.24 9.34 4.66
CA ALA A 71 -4.17 10.27 5.29
C ALA A 71 -3.42 11.32 6.12
N HIS A 72 -2.40 10.93 6.89
CA HIS A 72 -1.57 11.87 7.64
C HIS A 72 -0.79 12.81 6.72
N GLN A 73 -0.24 12.28 5.63
CA GLN A 73 0.49 13.07 4.65
C GLN A 73 -0.45 14.09 3.97
N LYS A 74 -1.66 13.68 3.56
CA LYS A 74 -2.59 14.58 2.88
C LYS A 74 -3.25 15.61 3.80
N GLY A 75 -3.58 15.23 5.03
CA GLY A 75 -4.21 16.11 6.01
C GLY A 75 -3.18 16.92 6.79
N PRO A 76 -2.71 16.42 7.96
CA PRO A 76 -1.75 17.12 8.82
C PRO A 76 -0.49 17.69 8.16
N MET A 77 0.08 17.01 7.15
CA MET A 77 1.25 17.53 6.44
C MET A 77 0.90 18.39 5.21
N ALA A 78 -0.37 18.44 4.81
CA ALA A 78 -0.84 19.11 3.59
C ALA A 78 0.03 18.79 2.36
N ALA A 79 0.47 17.54 2.23
CA ALA A 79 1.46 17.14 1.24
C ALA A 79 0.92 17.28 -0.19
N ILE A 80 1.56 18.14 -0.97
CA ILE A 80 1.22 18.42 -2.38
C ILE A 80 2.48 18.33 -3.24
N VAL A 81 2.43 17.60 -4.36
CA VAL A 81 3.53 17.53 -5.33
C VAL A 81 3.14 18.29 -6.59
N ARG A 82 3.74 19.47 -6.80
CA ARG A 82 3.53 20.36 -7.97
C ARG A 82 4.89 20.85 -8.50
N THR A 83 5.85 19.95 -8.62
CA THR A 83 7.21 20.25 -9.08
C THR A 83 7.34 19.98 -10.58
N ILE A 84 8.13 20.80 -11.27
CA ILE A 84 8.51 20.56 -12.67
C ILE A 84 9.67 19.56 -12.70
N GLY A 85 9.50 18.48 -13.45
CA GLY A 85 10.52 17.43 -13.63
C GLY A 85 10.44 16.28 -12.62
N LYS A 86 10.71 15.06 -13.10
CA LYS A 86 10.59 13.81 -12.35
C LYS A 86 11.50 13.78 -11.11
N ALA A 87 12.78 14.15 -11.26
CA ALA A 87 13.74 14.12 -10.16
C ALA A 87 13.29 14.99 -8.97
N ARG A 88 12.73 16.18 -9.23
CA ARG A 88 12.22 17.06 -8.16
C ARG A 88 10.99 16.47 -7.47
N ALA A 89 10.12 15.81 -8.24
CA ALA A 89 8.95 15.12 -7.68
C ALA A 89 9.38 13.96 -6.78
N GLU A 90 10.35 13.16 -7.22
CA GLU A 90 10.92 12.05 -6.45
C GLU A 90 11.54 12.54 -5.14
N THR A 91 12.38 13.58 -5.18
CA THR A 91 12.96 14.18 -3.97
C THR A 91 11.88 14.67 -3.01
N LYS A 92 10.85 15.37 -3.52
CA LYS A 92 9.75 15.87 -2.69
C LYS A 92 8.98 14.73 -2.02
N ILE A 93 8.66 13.67 -2.76
CA ILE A 93 7.99 12.47 -2.23
C ILE A 93 8.87 11.80 -1.18
N GLY A 94 10.18 11.69 -1.43
CA GLY A 94 11.16 11.17 -0.48
C GLY A 94 11.15 11.94 0.84
N LEU A 95 11.21 13.27 0.79
CA LEU A 95 11.18 14.13 1.96
C LEU A 95 9.86 14.04 2.75
N ILE A 96 8.72 13.95 2.05
CA ILE A 96 7.41 13.74 2.70
C ILE A 96 7.41 12.42 3.49
N ASN A 97 7.91 11.34 2.89
CA ASN A 97 8.01 10.04 3.58
C ASN A 97 8.98 10.08 4.76
N LEU A 98 10.14 10.74 4.58
CA LEU A 98 11.14 10.88 5.65
C LEU A 98 10.58 11.65 6.85
N ALA A 99 9.97 12.82 6.60
CA ALA A 99 9.38 13.64 7.65
C ALA A 99 8.25 12.91 8.39
N TYR A 100 7.40 12.17 7.66
CA TYR A 100 6.38 11.31 8.27
C TYR A 100 7.01 10.25 9.18
N ASN A 101 8.02 9.54 8.70
CA ASN A 101 8.68 8.48 9.46
C ASN A 101 9.37 9.02 10.72
N MET A 102 10.05 10.17 10.63
CA MET A 102 10.64 10.84 11.80
C MET A 102 9.59 11.23 12.84
N ARG A 103 8.48 11.85 12.41
CA ARG A 103 7.39 12.22 13.32
C ARG A 103 6.75 10.98 13.97
N ARG A 104 6.53 9.92 13.19
CA ARG A 104 5.98 8.65 13.68
C ARG A 104 6.93 7.99 14.68
N PHE A 105 8.24 8.01 14.42
CA PHE A 105 9.25 7.50 15.33
C PHE A 105 9.21 8.22 16.68
N MET A 106 9.25 9.56 16.68
CA MET A 106 9.15 10.35 17.92
C MET A 106 7.88 10.06 18.70
N TRP A 107 6.74 9.88 18.03
CA TRP A 107 5.48 9.52 18.69
C TRP A 107 5.55 8.12 19.34
N LEU A 108 6.16 7.13 18.66
CA LEU A 108 6.35 5.79 19.23
C LEU A 108 7.27 5.81 20.44
N GLU A 109 8.38 6.55 20.37
CA GLU A 109 9.34 6.67 21.47
C GLU A 109 8.72 7.35 22.69
N ARG A 110 7.95 8.43 22.50
CA ARG A 110 7.21 9.08 23.60
C ARG A 110 6.21 8.15 24.30
N ARG A 111 5.64 7.17 23.59
CA ARG A 111 4.74 6.18 24.19
C ARG A 111 5.46 5.06 24.93
N ARG A 112 6.76 4.87 24.67
CA ARG A 112 7.60 3.88 25.35
C ARG A 112 8.24 4.44 26.62
N ALA A 113 8.42 5.75 26.70
CA ALA A 113 8.95 6.40 27.89
C ALA A 113 7.99 6.20 29.09
N PRO A 114 8.50 5.80 30.28
CA PRO A 114 7.71 5.84 31.51
C PRO A 114 7.31 7.30 31.82
N ALA A 115 6.16 7.45 32.50
CA ALA A 115 5.58 8.75 32.85
C ALA A 115 6.50 9.60 33.74
#